data_AF-A0A7K1JWL2-F1
#
_entry.id   AF-A0A7K1JWL2-F1
#
_cell.length_a   1.000
_cell.length_b   1.000
_cell.length_c   1.000
_cell.angle_alpha   90.00
_cell.angle_beta   90.00
_cell.angle_gamma   90.00
#
_symmetry.space_group_name_H-M   'P 1'
#
loop_
_entity.id
_entity.type
_entity.pdbx_description
1 polymer ?
#
loop_
_entity_poly.entity_id
_entity_poly.type
_entity_poly.pdbx_seq_one_letter_code
_entity_poly.pdbx_strand_id
1 'polypeptide(L)'
;MLVRATVVAMLGLATLSCAEPVVGTPTTSPLPTNESGHTRIEWEPCTEIPSSVITQQQLDSRPPERKSLGSTGVMVIRCNYRARTGYYISAYASNYTLEMDKKDDTHWDYRDLEINGRKALSYYVSSRPKTDGCAIDVAATTGLYGVLLSEGINDFAPYPDCLAAARANIEALLPYFPY
;
A
#
# COMPACT_ATOMS: atom_id res chain seq x y z
N MET A 1 71.32 9.90 20.87
CA MET A 1 70.53 9.00 21.75
C MET A 1 69.57 8.23 20.85
N LEU A 2 69.96 7.04 20.38
CA LEU A 2 69.67 5.71 20.94
C LEU A 2 68.18 5.31 20.88
N VAL A 3 67.84 4.57 19.81
CA VAL A 3 67.08 3.30 19.70
C VAL A 3 65.95 3.04 20.72
N ARG A 4 64.73 2.74 20.22
CA ARG A 4 64.11 1.39 20.30
C ARG A 4 62.72 1.37 19.64
N ALA A 5 62.66 0.66 18.50
CA ALA A 5 61.43 0.17 17.92
C ALA A 5 60.97 -1.09 18.69
N THR A 6 59.69 -1.16 19.03
CA THR A 6 59.04 -2.39 19.49
C THR A 6 57.88 -2.70 18.55
N VAL A 7 58.11 -3.70 17.70
CA VAL A 7 57.10 -4.38 16.90
C VAL A 7 56.44 -5.43 17.80
N VAL A 8 55.13 -5.33 18.00
CA VAL A 8 54.32 -6.42 18.59
C VAL A 8 53.50 -7.02 17.46
N ALA A 9 53.92 -8.20 17.01
CA ALA A 9 53.17 -9.03 16.07
C ALA A 9 52.12 -9.83 16.83
N MET A 10 50.84 -9.61 16.55
CA MET A 10 49.76 -10.51 16.97
C MET A 10 49.28 -11.28 15.74
N LEU A 11 49.68 -12.56 15.65
CA LEU A 11 49.05 -13.53 14.76
C LEU A 11 47.68 -13.91 15.35
N GLY A 12 46.60 -13.35 14.78
CA GLY A 12 45.24 -13.84 15.00
C GLY A 12 44.90 -14.88 13.93
N LEU A 13 44.70 -16.14 14.34
CA LEU A 13 44.19 -17.20 13.48
C LEU A 13 42.76 -16.86 13.04
N ALA A 14 42.57 -16.56 11.76
CA ALA A 14 41.24 -16.47 11.15
C ALA A 14 40.76 -17.87 10.77
N THR A 15 39.84 -18.43 11.55
CA THR A 15 39.11 -19.64 11.15
C THR A 15 38.09 -19.29 10.08
N LEU A 16 38.38 -19.65 8.83
CA LEU A 16 37.42 -19.65 7.72
C LEU A 16 36.36 -20.73 7.98
N SER A 17 35.22 -20.34 8.57
CA SER A 17 34.01 -21.15 8.54
C SER A 17 33.38 -20.98 7.16
N CYS A 18 33.74 -21.85 6.21
CA CYS A 18 33.00 -22.00 4.96
C CYS A 18 31.61 -22.55 5.28
N ALA A 19 30.61 -21.67 5.37
CA ALA A 19 29.23 -22.10 5.22
C ALA A 19 29.04 -22.47 3.74
N GLU A 20 28.77 -23.74 3.46
CA GLU A 20 28.42 -24.18 2.11
C GLU A 20 27.14 -23.45 1.67
N PRO A 21 27.11 -22.81 0.48
CA PRO A 21 25.90 -22.21 -0.02
C PRO A 21 24.88 -23.32 -0.26
N VAL A 22 23.78 -23.29 0.49
CA VAL A 22 22.62 -24.13 0.21
C VAL A 22 22.11 -23.74 -1.17
N VAL A 23 22.41 -24.58 -2.18
CA VAL A 23 21.87 -24.45 -3.53
C VAL A 23 20.41 -24.91 -3.48
N GLY A 24 19.55 -24.02 -2.99
CA GLY A 24 18.11 -24.13 -3.11
C GLY A 24 17.63 -23.05 -4.05
N THR A 25 17.04 -23.44 -5.18
CA THR A 25 16.23 -22.50 -5.96
C THR A 25 15.07 -22.08 -5.05
N PRO A 26 14.84 -20.79 -4.78
CA PRO A 26 13.68 -20.38 -4.02
C PRO A 26 12.43 -20.76 -4.81
N THR A 27 11.76 -21.83 -4.39
CA THR A 27 10.46 -22.23 -4.92
C THR A 27 9.41 -21.43 -4.16
N THR A 28 9.00 -20.29 -4.70
CA THR A 28 7.81 -19.58 -4.19
C THR A 28 6.59 -20.42 -4.53
N SER A 29 5.86 -20.89 -3.51
CA SER A 29 4.57 -21.55 -3.75
C SER A 29 3.61 -20.60 -4.48
N PRO A 30 2.87 -21.07 -5.51
CA PRO A 30 1.87 -20.25 -6.18
C PRO A 30 0.83 -19.75 -5.18
N LEU A 31 0.43 -18.48 -5.28
CA LEU A 31 -0.66 -17.95 -4.48
C LEU A 31 -1.99 -18.60 -4.89
N PRO A 32 -2.92 -18.84 -3.94
CA PRO A 32 -4.22 -19.41 -4.27
C PRO A 32 -4.99 -18.44 -5.19
N THR A 33 -5.58 -18.98 -6.25
CA THR A 33 -6.39 -18.20 -7.21
C THR A 33 -7.88 -18.54 -7.11
N ASN A 34 -8.73 -17.62 -7.57
CA ASN A 34 -10.14 -17.89 -7.83
C ASN A 34 -10.34 -18.59 -9.18
N GLU A 35 -11.60 -18.89 -9.52
CA GLU A 35 -11.98 -19.59 -10.77
C GLU A 35 -11.59 -18.83 -12.05
N SER A 36 -11.38 -17.51 -11.95
CA SER A 36 -10.93 -16.65 -13.05
C SER A 36 -9.41 -16.48 -13.10
N GLY A 37 -8.65 -17.22 -12.27
CA GLY A 37 -7.19 -17.18 -12.26
C GLY A 37 -6.58 -15.97 -11.54
N HIS A 38 -7.39 -15.12 -10.91
CA HIS A 38 -6.88 -14.02 -10.09
C HIS A 38 -6.56 -14.50 -8.69
N THR A 39 -5.53 -13.92 -8.07
CA THR A 39 -5.18 -14.19 -6.67
C THR A 39 -6.36 -13.96 -5.74
N ARG A 40 -6.53 -14.83 -4.73
CA ARG A 40 -7.51 -14.67 -3.67
C ARG A 40 -7.00 -13.66 -2.63
N ILE A 41 -7.88 -12.78 -2.17
CA ILE A 41 -7.63 -11.83 -1.09
C ILE A 41 -8.44 -12.27 0.12
N GLU A 42 -7.78 -12.37 1.27
CA GLU A 42 -8.44 -12.69 2.54
C GLU A 42 -8.35 -11.53 3.55
N TRP A 43 -7.44 -10.59 3.31
CA TRP A 43 -7.27 -9.39 4.12
C TRP A 43 -8.49 -8.46 4.00
N GLU A 44 -9.04 -8.05 5.14
CA GLU A 44 -10.25 -7.25 5.24
C GLU A 44 -9.96 -5.92 5.98
N PRO A 45 -10.06 -4.77 5.32
CA PRO A 45 -9.60 -3.49 5.88
C PRO A 45 -10.33 -3.06 7.16
N CYS A 46 -11.62 -3.38 7.33
CA CYS A 46 -12.36 -2.95 8.53
C CYS A 46 -11.90 -3.68 9.80
N THR A 47 -11.40 -4.91 9.69
CA THR A 47 -10.90 -5.69 10.83
C THR A 47 -9.39 -5.58 11.02
N GLU A 48 -8.65 -5.37 9.94
CA GLU A 48 -7.18 -5.40 9.95
C GLU A 48 -6.55 -4.04 10.26
N ILE A 49 -7.23 -2.93 9.98
CA ILE A 49 -6.74 -1.57 10.31
C ILE A 49 -7.19 -1.21 11.74
N PRO A 50 -6.25 -0.93 12.67
CA PRO A 50 -6.63 -0.57 14.04
C PRO A 50 -7.47 0.70 14.09
N SER A 51 -8.52 0.69 14.91
CA SER A 51 -9.39 1.86 15.10
C SER A 51 -8.64 3.09 15.62
N SER A 52 -7.56 2.91 16.38
CA SER A 52 -6.69 4.00 16.84
C SER A 52 -6.07 4.78 15.68
N VAL A 53 -5.72 4.12 14.59
CA VAL A 53 -5.16 4.74 13.37
C VAL A 53 -6.24 5.55 12.67
N ILE A 54 -7.45 4.99 12.55
CA ILE A 54 -8.61 5.66 11.97
C ILE A 54 -8.95 6.94 12.76
N THR A 55 -8.97 6.86 14.09
CA THR A 55 -9.18 8.04 14.95
C THR A 55 -8.03 9.03 14.86
N GLN A 56 -6.78 8.58 14.80
CA GLN A 56 -5.61 9.46 14.63
C GLN A 56 -5.67 10.23 13.31
N GLN A 57 -6.14 9.59 12.24
CA GLN A 57 -6.38 10.22 10.93
C GLN A 57 -7.72 10.98 10.86
N GLN A 58 -8.47 11.05 11.95
CA GLN A 58 -9.77 11.72 12.05
C GLN A 58 -10.82 11.21 11.05
N LEU A 59 -10.77 9.92 10.71
CA LEU A 59 -11.67 9.27 9.75
C LEU A 59 -12.93 8.66 10.39
N ASP A 60 -13.16 8.97 11.66
CA ASP A 60 -14.12 8.32 12.55
C ASP A 60 -15.39 9.14 12.79
N SER A 61 -15.79 10.00 11.85
CA SER A 61 -17.05 10.76 12.00
C SER A 61 -18.31 9.89 11.90
N ARG A 62 -18.16 8.65 11.44
CA ARG A 62 -19.19 7.61 11.37
C ARG A 62 -18.55 6.24 11.61
N PRO A 63 -19.33 5.23 12.04
CA PRO A 63 -18.86 3.85 12.08
C PRO A 63 -18.35 3.38 10.70
N PRO A 64 -17.31 2.51 10.65
CA PRO A 64 -16.82 1.94 9.40
C PRO A 64 -17.90 1.11 8.71
N GLU A 65 -17.96 1.19 7.38
CA GLU A 65 -18.88 0.40 6.57
C GLU A 65 -18.10 -0.52 5.63
N ARG A 66 -18.24 -1.83 5.85
CA ARG A 66 -17.67 -2.86 4.97
C ARG A 66 -18.44 -2.91 3.66
N LYS A 67 -17.72 -2.94 2.53
CA LYS A 67 -18.27 -3.27 1.21
C LYS A 67 -17.41 -4.29 0.50
N SER A 68 -18.05 -5.28 -0.11
CA SER A 68 -17.41 -6.20 -1.04
C SER A 68 -17.97 -5.93 -2.42
N LEU A 69 -17.10 -5.58 -3.37
CA LEU A 69 -17.43 -5.29 -4.75
C LEU A 69 -16.66 -6.27 -5.65
N GLY A 70 -17.26 -6.64 -6.77
CA GLY A 70 -16.60 -7.53 -7.74
C GLY A 70 -17.53 -7.96 -8.86
N SER A 71 -16.97 -8.10 -10.05
CA SER A 71 -17.55 -8.87 -11.16
C SER A 71 -16.89 -10.24 -11.19
N THR A 72 -17.19 -11.06 -12.20
CA THR A 72 -16.60 -12.40 -12.35
C THR A 72 -15.06 -12.29 -12.38
N GLY A 73 -14.39 -12.72 -11.30
CA GLY A 73 -12.94 -12.81 -11.20
C GLY A 73 -12.23 -11.65 -10.48
N VAL A 74 -12.73 -10.41 -10.56
CA VAL A 74 -12.14 -9.26 -9.87
C VAL A 74 -12.83 -9.07 -8.53
N MET A 75 -12.03 -9.01 -7.46
CA MET A 75 -12.51 -8.81 -6.10
C MET A 75 -11.93 -7.54 -5.52
N VAL A 76 -12.77 -6.75 -4.87
CA VAL A 76 -12.40 -5.56 -4.12
C VAL A 76 -13.09 -5.60 -2.76
N ILE A 77 -12.31 -5.64 -1.69
CA ILE A 77 -12.80 -5.58 -0.31
C ILE A 77 -12.48 -4.19 0.22
N ARG A 78 -13.50 -3.43 0.61
CA ARG A 78 -13.37 -2.03 1.06
C ARG A 78 -13.90 -1.83 2.47
N CYS A 79 -13.25 -0.94 3.20
CA CYS A 79 -13.79 -0.32 4.40
C CYS A 79 -13.96 1.17 4.16
N ASN A 80 -15.19 1.65 4.25
CA ASN A 80 -15.50 3.07 4.08
C ASN A 80 -15.46 3.78 5.43
N TYR A 81 -14.83 4.94 5.43
CA TYR A 81 -14.73 5.86 6.53
C TYR A 81 -15.18 7.25 6.08
N ARG A 82 -15.34 8.15 7.07
CA ARG A 82 -15.68 9.54 6.79
C ARG A 82 -14.87 10.45 7.69
N ALA A 83 -14.06 11.31 7.07
CA ALA A 83 -13.30 12.32 7.77
C ALA A 83 -14.21 13.21 8.61
N ARG A 84 -13.74 13.65 9.78
CA ARG A 84 -14.41 14.66 10.61
C ARG A 84 -14.60 15.98 9.87
N THR A 85 -13.68 16.29 8.95
CA THR A 85 -13.79 17.42 8.02
C THR A 85 -14.81 17.18 6.92
N GLY A 86 -15.08 15.94 6.54
CA GLY A 86 -16.29 15.56 5.80
C GLY A 86 -16.06 14.75 4.51
N TYR A 87 -14.84 14.68 3.97
CA TYR A 87 -14.54 13.82 2.82
C TYR A 87 -14.73 12.34 3.13
N TYR A 88 -14.95 11.56 2.08
CA TYR A 88 -15.09 10.11 2.17
C TYR A 88 -13.78 9.45 1.78
N ILE A 89 -13.44 8.37 2.46
CA ILE A 89 -12.28 7.55 2.12
C ILE A 89 -12.62 6.08 2.25
N SER A 90 -12.22 5.28 1.27
CA SER A 90 -12.22 3.83 1.35
C SER A 90 -10.78 3.35 1.46
N ALA A 91 -10.45 2.56 2.48
CA ALA A 91 -9.27 1.69 2.44
C ALA A 91 -9.68 0.36 1.78
N TYR A 92 -8.88 -0.19 0.88
CA TYR A 92 -9.26 -1.40 0.16
C TYR A 92 -8.12 -2.31 -0.22
N ALA A 93 -8.47 -3.56 -0.49
CA ALA A 93 -7.63 -4.55 -1.14
C ALA A 93 -8.30 -5.02 -2.42
N SER A 94 -7.51 -5.21 -3.48
CA SER A 94 -7.97 -5.79 -4.73
C SER A 94 -6.95 -6.78 -5.31
N ASN A 95 -7.45 -7.74 -6.09
CA ASN A 95 -6.64 -8.66 -6.89
C ASN A 95 -6.35 -8.09 -8.30
N TYR A 96 -6.63 -6.80 -8.46
CA TYR A 96 -6.15 -5.97 -9.55
C TYR A 96 -4.66 -5.65 -9.37
N THR A 97 -3.96 -5.39 -10.47
CA THR A 97 -2.55 -4.97 -10.44
C THR A 97 -2.44 -3.52 -10.93
N LEU A 98 -1.38 -2.81 -10.54
CA LEU A 98 -1.15 -1.43 -11.03
C LEU A 98 -1.11 -1.34 -12.56
N GLU A 99 -0.63 -2.39 -13.25
CA GLU A 99 -0.61 -2.45 -14.72
C GLU A 99 -1.99 -2.68 -15.34
N MET A 100 -2.92 -3.23 -14.57
CA MET A 100 -4.32 -3.29 -14.97
C MET A 100 -4.98 -1.92 -14.74
N ASP A 101 -4.69 -1.22 -13.64
CA ASP A 101 -5.24 0.14 -13.39
C ASP A 101 -4.85 1.10 -14.50
N LYS A 102 -3.60 1.07 -14.96
CA LYS A 102 -3.15 1.91 -16.08
C LYS A 102 -3.91 1.70 -17.39
N LYS A 103 -4.65 0.59 -17.53
CA LYS A 103 -5.46 0.26 -18.71
C LYS A 103 -6.93 0.61 -18.54
N ASP A 104 -7.36 1.01 -17.34
CA ASP A 104 -8.72 1.46 -17.09
C ASP A 104 -8.92 2.84 -17.73
N ASP A 105 -9.87 2.94 -18.66
CA ASP A 105 -10.17 4.18 -19.38
C ASP A 105 -11.13 5.10 -18.62
N THR A 106 -11.66 4.64 -17.48
CA THR A 106 -12.51 5.41 -16.59
C THR A 106 -11.74 6.29 -15.61
N HIS A 107 -10.44 6.01 -15.40
CA HIS A 107 -9.55 6.88 -14.63
C HIS A 107 -8.57 7.66 -15.50
N TRP A 108 -7.93 8.68 -14.93
CA TRP A 108 -7.03 9.55 -15.67
C TRP A 108 -5.94 10.20 -14.82
N ASP A 109 -4.97 10.81 -15.49
CA ASP A 109 -3.75 11.40 -14.90
C ASP A 109 -2.97 10.40 -14.04
N TYR A 110 -2.72 9.22 -14.61
CA TYR A 110 -1.91 8.19 -13.98
C TYR A 110 -0.48 8.69 -13.75
N ARG A 111 0.01 8.56 -12.52
CA ARG A 111 1.40 8.90 -12.15
C ARG A 111 2.00 7.78 -11.33
N ASP A 112 3.10 7.22 -11.81
CA ASP A 112 3.90 6.27 -11.05
C ASP A 112 4.58 6.97 -9.87
N LEU A 113 4.57 6.32 -8.71
CA LEU A 113 5.22 6.81 -7.50
C LEU A 113 5.75 5.66 -6.64
N GLU A 114 6.48 6.01 -5.59
CA GLU A 114 6.96 5.08 -4.58
C GLU A 114 6.55 5.57 -3.19
N ILE A 115 6.07 4.64 -2.35
CA ILE A 115 5.72 4.91 -0.94
C ILE A 115 6.40 3.85 -0.09
N ASN A 116 7.35 4.26 0.76
CA ASN A 116 8.14 3.38 1.62
C ASN A 116 8.72 2.15 0.88
N GLY A 117 9.31 2.35 -0.30
CA GLY A 117 9.90 1.28 -1.10
C GLY A 117 8.90 0.42 -1.89
N ARG A 118 7.60 0.69 -1.81
CA ARG A 118 6.55 0.00 -2.58
C ARG A 118 6.18 0.81 -3.80
N LYS A 119 6.16 0.15 -4.96
CA LYS A 119 5.60 0.72 -6.19
C LYS A 119 4.15 1.11 -5.96
N ALA A 120 3.77 2.27 -6.47
CA ALA A 120 2.45 2.82 -6.29
C ALA A 120 2.01 3.62 -7.53
N LEU A 121 0.71 3.86 -7.63
CA LEU A 121 0.08 4.57 -8.73
C LEU A 121 -0.97 5.53 -8.18
N SER A 122 -0.92 6.79 -8.60
CA SER A 122 -1.99 7.76 -8.32
C SER A 122 -2.77 8.08 -9.58
N TYR A 123 -4.08 8.34 -9.43
CA TYR A 123 -4.96 8.71 -10.53
C TYR A 123 -6.25 9.37 -10.02
N TYR A 124 -6.98 10.04 -10.91
CA TYR A 124 -8.32 10.57 -10.66
C TYR A 124 -9.39 9.59 -11.14
N VAL A 125 -10.41 9.35 -10.31
CA VAL A 125 -11.55 8.45 -10.62
C VAL A 125 -12.82 9.23 -11.02
N SER A 126 -12.78 10.54 -10.90
CA SER A 126 -13.82 11.47 -11.34
C SER A 126 -13.73 11.74 -12.84
N SER A 127 -14.84 12.14 -13.48
CA SER A 127 -14.82 12.46 -14.91
C SER A 127 -14.01 13.73 -15.20
N ARG A 128 -13.24 13.71 -16.29
CA ARG A 128 -12.45 14.89 -16.72
C ARG A 128 -13.36 16.12 -16.90
N PRO A 129 -12.95 17.31 -16.44
CA PRO A 129 -11.68 17.66 -15.79
C PRO A 129 -11.75 17.68 -14.25
N LYS A 130 -12.77 17.08 -13.63
CA LYS A 130 -13.00 17.18 -12.19
C LYS A 130 -11.98 16.38 -11.40
N THR A 131 -11.52 16.92 -10.28
CA THR A 131 -10.56 16.30 -9.35
C THR A 131 -11.19 16.00 -7.98
N ASP A 132 -12.52 15.86 -7.94
CA ASP A 132 -13.34 15.58 -6.76
C ASP A 132 -13.32 14.09 -6.35
N GLY A 133 -12.58 13.24 -7.06
CA GLY A 133 -12.28 11.88 -6.63
C GLY A 133 -10.94 11.37 -7.16
N CYS A 134 -10.17 10.70 -6.30
CA CYS A 134 -8.85 10.17 -6.64
C CYS A 134 -8.53 8.91 -5.85
N ALA A 135 -7.49 8.20 -6.28
CA ALA A 135 -6.95 7.07 -5.55
C ALA A 135 -5.43 7.04 -5.57
N ILE A 136 -4.87 6.37 -4.57
CA ILE A 136 -3.48 5.89 -4.59
C ILE A 136 -3.49 4.41 -4.26
N ASP A 137 -2.96 3.62 -5.18
CA ASP A 137 -2.76 2.18 -5.05
C ASP A 137 -1.29 1.85 -4.82
N VAL A 138 -1.03 0.87 -3.97
CA VAL A 138 0.29 0.31 -3.71
C VAL A 138 0.31 -1.17 -4.12
N ALA A 139 1.38 -1.58 -4.79
CA ALA A 139 1.55 -2.96 -5.24
C ALA A 139 1.59 -3.93 -4.05
N ALA A 140 0.99 -5.09 -4.23
CA ALA A 140 1.00 -6.21 -3.28
C ALA A 140 1.18 -7.54 -4.00
N THR A 141 1.67 -8.56 -3.29
CA THR A 141 1.76 -9.93 -3.82
C THR A 141 0.41 -10.48 -4.29
N THR A 142 -0.68 -10.10 -3.62
CA THR A 142 -2.05 -10.51 -3.97
C THR A 142 -2.76 -9.59 -4.96
N GLY A 143 -2.10 -8.53 -5.45
CA GLY A 143 -2.68 -7.51 -6.31
C GLY A 143 -2.27 -6.11 -5.88
N LEU A 144 -3.18 -5.40 -5.20
CA LEU A 144 -2.93 -4.08 -4.66
C LEU A 144 -3.72 -3.80 -3.36
N TYR A 145 -3.23 -2.82 -2.62
CA TYR A 145 -3.98 -2.15 -1.57
C TYR A 145 -4.07 -0.67 -1.91
N GLY A 146 -5.09 0.03 -1.46
CA GLY A 146 -5.24 1.44 -1.82
C GLY A 146 -6.14 2.24 -0.92
N VAL A 147 -6.12 3.55 -1.19
CA VAL A 147 -7.09 4.50 -0.66
C VAL A 147 -7.79 5.18 -1.81
N LEU A 148 -9.12 5.28 -1.74
CA LEU A 148 -9.95 6.00 -2.70
C LEU A 148 -10.69 7.08 -1.94
N LEU A 149 -10.57 8.31 -2.40
CA LEU A 149 -11.18 9.48 -1.78
C LEU A 149 -12.20 10.11 -2.72
N SER A 150 -13.24 10.68 -2.13
CA SER A 150 -14.15 11.58 -2.82
C SER A 150 -14.46 12.79 -1.95
N GLU A 151 -14.74 13.91 -2.61
CA GLU A 151 -15.08 15.18 -1.98
C GLU A 151 -16.23 15.05 -0.98
N GLY A 152 -16.19 15.88 0.07
CA GLY A 152 -17.22 15.95 1.10
C GLY A 152 -17.65 17.38 1.40
N ILE A 153 -18.14 17.62 2.62
CA ILE A 153 -18.72 18.91 3.03
C ILE A 153 -17.70 20.06 3.03
N ASN A 154 -16.44 19.76 3.36
CA ASN A 154 -15.35 20.75 3.39
C ASN A 154 -14.22 20.30 2.47
N ASP A 155 -14.59 19.92 1.26
CA ASP A 155 -13.72 19.41 0.21
C ASP A 155 -12.79 18.32 0.75
N PHE A 156 -11.47 18.52 0.66
CA PHE A 156 -10.44 17.64 1.21
C PHE A 156 -9.69 18.22 2.42
N ALA A 157 -10.25 19.23 3.10
CA ALA A 157 -9.58 19.86 4.24
C ALA A 157 -9.14 18.80 5.30
N PRO A 158 -7.96 18.96 5.92
CA PRO A 158 -7.04 20.11 5.83
C PRO A 158 -6.07 20.06 4.65
N TYR A 159 -6.22 19.10 3.73
CA TYR A 159 -5.34 18.92 2.60
C TYR A 159 -5.69 19.89 1.45
N PRO A 160 -4.69 20.31 0.65
CA PRO A 160 -4.92 21.25 -0.45
C PRO A 160 -5.71 20.66 -1.61
N ASP A 161 -5.67 19.33 -1.80
CA ASP A 161 -6.37 18.63 -2.86
C ASP A 161 -6.57 17.14 -2.53
N CYS A 162 -7.26 16.42 -3.42
CA CYS A 162 -7.53 14.99 -3.27
C CYS A 162 -6.25 14.15 -3.17
N LEU A 163 -5.25 14.39 -4.03
CA LEU A 163 -4.04 13.56 -4.09
C LEU A 163 -3.16 13.78 -2.85
N ALA A 164 -3.13 14.99 -2.30
CA ALA A 164 -2.47 15.28 -1.03
C ALA A 164 -3.17 14.57 0.13
N ALA A 165 -4.51 14.56 0.16
CA ALA A 165 -5.27 13.78 1.14
C ALA A 165 -5.03 12.28 1.00
N ALA A 166 -5.06 11.76 -0.23
CA ALA A 166 -4.78 10.35 -0.52
C ALA A 166 -3.38 9.97 -0.05
N ARG A 167 -2.36 10.79 -0.34
CA ARG A 167 -0.97 10.56 0.05
C ARG A 167 -0.80 10.47 1.57
N ALA A 168 -1.38 11.41 2.32
CA ALA A 168 -1.26 11.38 3.78
C ALA A 168 -1.93 10.13 4.38
N ASN A 169 -3.11 9.76 3.88
CA ASN A 169 -3.84 8.60 4.39
C ASN A 169 -3.18 7.28 3.99
N ILE A 170 -2.70 7.12 2.75
CA ILE A 170 -2.01 5.90 2.35
C ILE A 170 -0.71 5.71 3.14
N GLU A 171 0.06 6.77 3.39
CA GLU A 171 1.28 6.70 4.20
C GLU A 171 0.99 6.25 5.64
N ALA A 172 -0.12 6.71 6.23
CA ALA A 172 -0.55 6.29 7.56
C ALA A 172 -1.07 4.85 7.62
N LEU A 173 -1.70 4.37 6.54
CA LEU A 173 -2.30 3.03 6.47
C LEU A 173 -1.33 1.95 5.98
N LEU A 174 -0.26 2.35 5.27
CA LEU A 174 0.69 1.43 4.65
C LEU A 174 1.29 0.37 5.60
N PRO A 175 1.61 0.67 6.89
CA PRO A 175 2.12 -0.33 7.81
C PRO A 175 1.15 -1.50 8.08
N TYR A 176 -0.14 -1.33 7.78
CA TYR A 176 -1.19 -2.34 7.98
C TYR A 176 -1.54 -3.09 6.69
N PHE A 177 -0.90 -2.72 5.58
CA PHE A 177 -1.07 -3.38 4.29
C PHE A 177 0.02 -4.44 4.11
N PRO A 178 -0.34 -5.72 3.97
CA PRO A 178 0.61 -6.77 3.65
C PRO A 178 1.45 -6.46 2.40
N TYR A 179 2.58 -7.15 2.27
CA TYR A 179 3.46 -7.04 1.10
C TYR A 179 3.00 -7.92 -0.05
#